data_AF-A0A4Y2EZL1-F1
#
_entry.id   AF-A0A4Y2EZL1-F1
#
_cell.length_a   1.000
_cell.length_b   1.000
_cell.length_c   1.000
_cell.angle_alpha   90.00
_cell.angle_beta   90.00
_cell.angle_gamma   90.00
#
_symmetry.space_group_name_H-M   'P 1'
#
loop_
_entity.id
_entity.type
_entity.pdbx_description
1 polymer ?
#
loop_
_entity_poly.entity_id
_entity_poly.type
_entity_poly.pdbx_seq_one_letter_code
_entity_poly.pdbx_strand_id
1 'polypeptide(L)'
;MALQRVVDFVKEARLENKITCMISLDIDNAFNSVRWSDIISILKKSGLPGKLTKAIVFRQIERLTCMINPNGNAKNTFVAVPQCSSVGPAIWSMICCARNSWKKMYTCRLMPTILL
;
A
#
# COMPACT_ATOMS: atom_id res chain seq x y z
N MET A 1 -14.61 -9.14 -10.22
CA MET A 1 -15.53 -8.82 -9.10
C MET A 1 -15.58 -7.34 -8.73
N ALA A 2 -14.45 -6.63 -8.53
CA ALA A 2 -14.48 -5.22 -8.15
C ALA A 2 -15.03 -4.28 -9.25
N LEU A 3 -14.55 -4.41 -10.50
CA LEU A 3 -15.05 -3.61 -11.62
C LEU A 3 -16.54 -3.84 -11.88
N GLN A 4 -16.98 -5.10 -11.80
CA GLN A 4 -18.39 -5.44 -12.00
C GLN A 4 -19.29 -4.73 -10.98
N ARG A 5 -18.89 -4.66 -9.70
CA ARG A 5 -19.63 -3.91 -8.67
C ARG A 5 -19.74 -2.43 -8.99
N VAL A 6 -18.69 -1.81 -9.54
CA VAL A 6 -18.74 -0.41 -9.97
C VAL A 6 -19.73 -0.24 -11.13
N VAL A 7 -19.67 -1.14 -12.11
CA VAL A 7 -20.60 -1.13 -13.26
C VAL A 7 -22.05 -1.31 -12.80
N ASP A 8 -22.30 -2.23 -11.88
CA ASP A 8 -23.64 -2.50 -11.34
C ASP A 8 -24.16 -1.28 -10.55
N PHE A 9 -23.32 -0.68 -9.71
CA PHE A 9 -23.64 0.56 -8.99
C PHE A 9 -24.03 1.72 -9.93
N VAL A 10 -23.25 1.93 -11.01
CA VAL A 10 -23.57 2.98 -12.01
C VAL A 10 -24.89 2.69 -12.71
N LYS A 11 -25.18 1.41 -13.04
CA LYS A 11 -26.44 1.01 -13.66
C LYS A 11 -27.62 1.28 -12.74
N GLU A 12 -27.54 0.89 -11.46
CA GLU A 12 -28.58 1.12 -10.46
C GLU A 12 -28.83 2.61 -10.25
N ALA A 13 -27.77 3.41 -10.06
CA ALA A 13 -27.89 4.85 -9.89
C ALA A 13 -28.55 5.52 -11.12
N ARG A 14 -28.25 5.05 -12.33
CA ARG A 14 -28.87 5.54 -13.56
C ARG A 14 -30.35 5.19 -13.66
N LEU A 15 -30.75 3.98 -13.24
CA LEU A 15 -32.16 3.58 -13.18
C LEU A 15 -32.96 4.48 -12.22
N GLU A 16 -32.31 4.96 -11.16
CA GLU A 16 -32.89 5.87 -10.17
C GLU A 16 -32.78 7.36 -10.54
N ASN A 17 -32.36 7.69 -11.78
CA ASN A 17 -32.12 9.07 -12.24
C ASN A 17 -31.14 9.88 -11.36
N LYS A 18 -30.18 9.22 -10.72
CA LYS A 18 -29.15 9.88 -9.91
C LYS A 18 -27.94 10.29 -10.76
N ILE A 19 -27.32 11.40 -10.40
CA ILE A 19 -26.01 11.79 -10.93
C ILE A 19 -24.95 10.91 -10.28
N THR A 20 -24.10 10.29 -11.10
CA THR A 20 -22.98 9.46 -10.63
C THR A 20 -21.68 10.19 -10.88
N CYS A 21 -20.77 10.18 -9.90
CA CYS A 21 -19.43 10.78 -10.01
C CYS A 21 -18.39 9.73 -9.61
N MET A 22 -17.28 9.64 -10.37
CA MET A 22 -16.17 8.76 -10.05
C MET A 22 -14.99 9.58 -9.53
N ILE A 23 -14.58 9.29 -8.29
CA ILE A 23 -13.37 9.85 -7.69
C ILE A 23 -12.27 8.81 -7.78
N SER A 24 -11.21 9.10 -8.52
CA SER A 24 -10.02 8.27 -8.56
C SER A 24 -8.90 8.93 -7.76
N LEU A 25 -8.23 8.13 -6.93
CA LEU A 25 -7.11 8.56 -6.09
C LEU A 25 -5.89 7.74 -6.48
N ASP A 26 -4.85 8.40 -6.98
CA ASP A 26 -3.54 7.80 -7.13
C ASP A 26 -2.63 8.20 -5.97
N ILE A 27 -1.80 7.27 -5.50
CA ILE A 27 -0.95 7.48 -4.33
C ILE A 27 0.48 7.59 -4.81
N ASP A 28 0.99 8.81 -4.77
CA ASP A 28 2.36 9.07 -5.17
C ASP A 28 3.31 8.28 -4.26
N ASN A 29 4.24 7.59 -4.91
CA ASN A 29 5.33 6.87 -4.26
C ASN A 29 4.87 5.83 -3.21
N ALA A 30 3.71 5.19 -3.41
CA ALA A 30 3.03 4.29 -2.46
C ALA A 30 3.94 3.30 -1.72
N PHE A 31 4.83 2.58 -2.42
CA PHE A 31 5.72 1.61 -1.78
C PHE A 31 6.81 2.25 -0.92
N ASN A 32 7.22 3.46 -1.26
CA ASN A 32 8.31 4.19 -0.61
C ASN A 32 7.83 5.15 0.49
N SER A 33 6.53 5.39 0.57
CA SER A 33 5.92 6.28 1.57
C SER A 33 5.45 5.54 2.83
N VAL A 34 5.40 4.20 2.81
CA VAL A 34 4.99 3.40 3.97
C VAL A 34 6.13 3.24 4.97
N ARG A 35 5.81 3.53 6.24
CA ARG A 35 6.73 3.32 7.37
C ARG A 35 6.78 1.86 7.79
N TRP A 36 7.98 1.37 8.14
CA TRP A 36 8.19 0.01 8.67
C TRP A 36 7.39 -0.30 9.93
N SER A 37 7.23 0.68 10.83
CA SER A 37 6.40 0.54 12.03
C SER A 37 4.95 0.18 11.71
N ASP A 38 4.41 0.74 10.62
CA ASP A 38 3.05 0.50 10.17
C ASP A 38 2.92 -0.92 9.57
N ILE A 39 3.91 -1.35 8.76
CA ILE A 39 4.00 -2.72 8.23
C ILE A 39 4.05 -3.74 9.37
N ILE A 40 4.95 -3.55 10.33
CA ILE A 40 5.11 -4.47 11.48
C ILE A 40 3.82 -4.52 12.30
N SER A 41 3.17 -3.37 12.54
CA SER A 41 1.90 -3.33 13.26
C SER A 41 0.80 -4.12 12.52
N ILE A 42 0.74 -4.04 11.20
CA ILE A 42 -0.27 -4.75 10.40
C ILE A 42 0.01 -6.26 10.40
N LEU A 43 1.27 -6.67 10.19
CA LEU A 43 1.65 -8.08 10.21
C LEU A 43 1.39 -8.75 11.57
N LYS A 44 1.55 -8.01 12.68
CA LYS A 44 1.18 -8.51 14.02
C LYS A 44 -0.32 -8.63 14.18
N LYS A 45 -1.10 -7.68 13.64
CA LYS A 45 -2.56 -7.67 13.73
C LYS A 45 -3.23 -8.71 12.83
N SER A 46 -2.58 -9.13 11.74
CA SER A 46 -3.10 -10.14 10.82
C SER A 46 -3.00 -11.57 11.36
N GLY A 47 -2.57 -11.77 12.62
CA GLY A 47 -2.49 -13.10 13.24
C GLY A 47 -1.35 -13.97 12.72
N LEU A 48 -0.35 -13.39 12.05
CA LEU A 48 0.80 -14.15 11.54
C LEU A 48 1.66 -14.67 12.71
N PRO A 49 2.15 -15.92 12.64
CA PRO A 49 3.10 -16.43 13.63
C PRO A 49 4.33 -15.55 13.71
N GLY A 50 4.79 -15.23 14.93
CA GLY A 50 5.91 -14.30 15.14
C GLY A 50 7.21 -14.69 14.43
N LYS A 51 7.45 -15.99 14.19
CA LYS A 51 8.57 -16.49 13.39
C LYS A 51 8.47 -16.06 11.91
N LEU A 52 7.27 -16.13 11.33
CA LEU A 52 7.02 -15.74 9.95
C LEU A 52 7.10 -14.22 9.79
N THR A 53 6.55 -13.45 10.75
CA THR A 53 6.71 -12.00 10.77
C THR A 53 8.19 -11.60 10.82
N LYS A 54 8.98 -12.26 11.68
CA LYS A 54 10.44 -12.03 11.74
C LYS A 54 11.12 -12.35 10.41
N ALA A 55 10.78 -13.49 9.78
CA ALA A 55 11.39 -13.88 8.51
C ALA A 55 11.06 -12.89 7.38
N ILE A 56 9.81 -12.41 7.30
CA ILE A 56 9.39 -11.40 6.31
C ILE A 56 10.11 -10.08 6.55
N VAL A 57 10.14 -9.61 7.80
CA VAL A 57 10.81 -8.35 8.16
C VAL A 57 12.32 -8.44 7.89
N PHE A 58 12.95 -9.54 8.30
CA PHE A 58 14.38 -9.78 8.11
C PHE A 58 14.78 -9.79 6.63
N ARG A 59 14.08 -10.57 5.79
CA ARG A 59 14.35 -10.62 4.33
C ARG A 59 14.23 -9.27 3.64
N GLN A 60 13.32 -8.41 4.11
CA GLN A 60 13.13 -7.10 3.49
C GLN A 60 14.16 -6.09 4.00
N ILE A 61 14.56 -6.16 5.28
CA ILE A 61 15.65 -5.34 5.83
C ILE A 61 16.98 -5.69 5.16
N GLU A 62 17.29 -6.98 4.97
CA GLU A 62 18.54 -7.40 4.29
C GLU A 62 18.65 -6.82 2.88
N ARG A 63 17.53 -6.76 2.13
CA ARG A 63 17.50 -6.14 0.80
C ARG A 63 17.72 -4.63 0.80
N LEU A 64 17.41 -3.93 1.90
CA LEU A 64 17.70 -2.50 2.05
C LEU A 64 19.18 -2.24 2.30
N THR A 65 19.87 -3.11 3.04
CA THR A 65 21.33 -3.06 3.26
C THR A 65 22.15 -3.26 1.99
N CYS A 66 21.58 -3.87 0.94
CA CYS A 66 22.25 -4.06 -0.34
C CYS A 66 22.14 -2.86 -1.30
N MET A 67 21.46 -1.78 -0.92
CA MET A 67 21.47 -0.51 -1.66
C MET A 67 22.76 0.24 -1.32
N ILE A 68 23.86 -0.22 -1.88
CA ILE A 68 25.16 0.45 -1.82
C ILE A 68 25.05 1.71 -2.70
N ASN A 69 25.35 2.89 -2.17
CA ASN A 69 25.50 4.08 -3.01
C ASN A 69 26.57 3.80 -4.11
N PRO A 70 26.63 4.55 -5.21
CA PRO A 70 27.73 4.42 -6.19
C PRO A 70 29.14 4.51 -5.57
N ASN A 71 29.22 5.07 -4.35
CA ASN A 71 30.42 5.35 -3.59
C ASN A 71 30.75 4.25 -2.55
N GLY A 72 30.02 3.14 -2.50
CA GLY A 72 30.32 2.02 -1.59
C GLY A 72 29.66 2.05 -0.21
N ASN A 73 29.00 3.15 0.16
CA ASN A 73 28.40 3.30 1.51
C ASN A 73 26.94 2.84 1.55
N ALA A 74 26.60 1.99 2.51
CA ALA A 74 25.22 1.56 2.78
C ALA A 74 24.38 2.74 3.32
N LYS A 75 23.21 2.98 2.72
CA LYS A 75 22.26 3.98 3.21
C LYS A 75 21.14 3.27 3.97
N ASN A 76 21.04 3.50 5.27
CA ASN A 76 19.90 3.02 6.06
C ASN A 76 18.64 3.76 5.62
N THR A 77 17.79 3.12 4.84
CA THR A 77 16.47 3.63 4.49
C THR A 77 15.44 3.13 5.51
N PHE A 78 14.96 4.05 6.35
CA PHE A 78 13.92 3.78 7.36
C PHE A 78 12.49 3.70 6.80
N VAL A 79 12.36 3.83 5.48
CA VAL A 79 11.10 3.89 4.74
C VAL A 79 11.30 3.10 3.46
N ALA A 80 10.22 2.49 2.98
CA ALA A 80 10.10 1.70 1.75
C ALA A 80 10.05 0.17 1.91
N VAL A 81 9.06 -0.41 1.25
CA VAL A 81 9.10 -1.80 0.80
C VAL A 81 10.01 -1.82 -0.44
N PRO A 82 11.00 -2.72 -0.54
CA PRO A 82 11.81 -2.82 -1.76
C PRO A 82 10.90 -3.04 -2.97
N GLN A 83 10.85 -2.04 -3.85
CA GLN A 83 10.27 -2.19 -5.19
C GLN A 83 11.08 -3.29 -5.90
N CYS A 84 10.40 -4.27 -6.52
CA CYS A 84 10.94 -5.57 -6.96
C CYS A 84 11.00 -6.70 -5.92
N SER A 85 10.39 -6.57 -4.73
CA SER A 85 10.10 -7.74 -3.88
C SER A 85 8.79 -8.42 -4.26
N SER A 86 8.79 -9.76 -4.39
CA SER A 86 7.56 -10.55 -4.66
C SER A 86 6.56 -10.47 -3.50
N VAL A 87 7.03 -10.19 -2.29
CA VAL A 87 6.20 -10.00 -1.08
C VAL A 87 5.62 -8.58 -0.99
N GLY A 88 6.20 -7.61 -1.71
CA GLY A 88 5.78 -6.21 -1.64
C GLY A 88 4.31 -5.97 -1.98
N PRO A 89 3.78 -6.50 -3.11
CA PRO A 89 2.36 -6.39 -3.46
C PRO A 89 1.41 -6.97 -2.40
N ALA A 90 1.81 -8.08 -1.75
CA ALA A 90 1.01 -8.71 -0.70
C ALA A 90 0.97 -7.85 0.58
N ILE A 91 2.12 -7.28 0.99
CA ILE A 91 2.19 -6.32 2.11
C ILE A 91 1.33 -5.10 1.81
N TRP A 92 1.42 -4.54 0.60
CA TRP A 92 0.62 -3.40 0.18
C TRP A 92 -0.89 -3.68 0.23
N SER A 93 -1.30 -4.86 -0.24
CA SER A 93 -2.70 -5.30 -0.15
C SER A 93 -3.19 -5.36 1.30
N MET A 94 -2.38 -5.89 2.21
CA MET A 94 -2.70 -5.91 3.65
C MET A 94 -2.80 -4.50 4.25
N ILE A 95 -1.98 -3.56 3.79
CA ILE A 95 -2.05 -2.16 4.20
C ILE A 95 -3.37 -1.55 3.73
N CYS A 96 -3.70 -1.63 2.44
CA CYS A 96 -4.95 -1.07 1.91
C CYS A 96 -6.20 -1.65 2.59
N CYS A 97 -6.17 -2.94 2.93
CA CYS A 97 -7.29 -3.61 3.61
C CYS A 97 -7.42 -3.24 5.10
N ALA A 98 -6.36 -2.76 5.76
CA ALA A 98 -6.44 -2.43 7.17
C ALA A 98 -7.27 -1.15 7.41
N ARG A 99 -8.32 -1.25 8.23
CA ARG A 99 -9.33 -0.18 8.52
C ARG A 99 -8.75 1.19 8.91
N ASN A 100 -7.56 1.23 9.49
CA ASN A 100 -6.90 2.48 9.92
C ASN A 100 -5.93 3.06 8.88
N SER A 101 -5.71 2.38 7.75
CA SER A 101 -4.74 2.80 6.73
C SER A 101 -5.21 3.98 5.92
N TRP A 102 -6.52 4.13 5.70
CA TRP A 102 -7.11 5.31 5.07
C TRP A 102 -6.73 6.60 5.83
N LYS A 103 -6.67 6.53 7.16
CA LYS A 103 -6.21 7.65 8.00
C LYS A 103 -4.73 8.00 7.86
N LYS A 104 -3.92 7.05 7.41
CA LYS A 104 -2.48 7.21 7.20
C LYS A 104 -2.15 7.48 5.73
N MET A 105 -3.03 7.15 4.79
CA MET A 105 -2.87 7.49 3.38
C MET A 105 -2.93 9.00 3.15
N TYR A 106 -3.53 9.80 4.04
CA TYR A 106 -3.44 11.27 3.98
C TYR A 106 -2.04 11.82 4.19
N THR A 107 -1.10 11.04 4.78
CA THR A 107 0.31 11.44 4.87
C THR A 107 1.09 11.08 3.60
N CYS A 108 0.49 10.28 2.71
CA CYS A 108 1.00 10.06 1.36
C CYS A 108 0.36 11.13 0.46
N ARG A 109 1.13 11.68 -0.48
CA ARG A 109 0.60 12.67 -1.41
C ARG A 109 -0.43 11.97 -2.31
N LEU A 110 -1.70 12.36 -2.18
CA LEU A 110 -2.77 11.92 -3.07
C LEU A 110 -2.75 12.78 -4.32
N MET A 111 -2.80 12.16 -5.49
CA MET A 111 -3.04 12.82 -6.77
C MET A 111 -4.49 12.56 -7.17
N PRO A 112 -5.43 13.47 -6.85
CA PRO A 112 -6.82 13.30 -7.25
C PRO A 112 -6.94 13.50 -8.77
N THR A 113 -7.54 12.53 -9.46
CA THR A 113 -8.04 12.72 -10.82
C THR A 113 -9.56 12.61 -10.77
N ILE A 114 -10.23 13.73 -11.04
CA ILE A 114 -11.68 13.77 -11.17
C ILE A 114 -11.99 13.48 -12.64
N LEU A 115 -12.69 12.37 -12.89
CA LEU A 115 -13.28 12.07 -14.19
C LEU A 115 -14.77 12.45 -14.07
N LEU A 116 -15.13 13.60 -14.63
CA LEU A 116 -16.51 14.06 -14.79
C LEU A 116 -17.16 13.39 -16.00
#